data_AF-A0A1H8Y7B2-F1
#
_entry.id   AF-A0A1H8Y7B2-F1
#
_cell.length_a   1.000
_cell.length_b   1.000
_cell.length_c   1.000
_cell.angle_alpha   90.00
_cell.angle_beta   90.00
_cell.angle_gamma   90.00
#
_symmetry.space_group_name_H-M   'P 1'
#
loop_
_entity.id
_entity.type
_entity.pdbx_description
1 polymer ?
#
loop_
_entity_poly.entity_id
_entity_poly.type
_entity_poly.pdbx_seq_one_letter_code
_entity_poly.pdbx_strand_id
1 'polypeptide(L)'
;MIFAEALGRLEGLGRSAAALLPGLGVALVLFGLGLVVARLVRAAVRRAAALRDASPGSAAVLGRIAGGVTILVAFLVAASVAFPSVSAADLFNLLGIGGVAIGFAFRDVLQNLLAGILILLTRPFVIGDQIRAGSHEGTVEDAGCAPRCCAPTTTSEC
;
A
#
# COMPACT_ATOMS: atom_id res chain seq x y z
N MET A 1 32.33 -46.02 -19.82
CA MET A 1 32.65 -44.58 -19.91
C MET A 1 31.39 -43.72 -19.78
N ILE A 2 30.38 -43.88 -20.64
CA ILE A 2 29.09 -43.15 -20.59
C ILE A 2 28.35 -43.31 -19.24
N PHE A 3 28.32 -44.53 -18.68
CA PHE A 3 27.61 -44.79 -17.41
C PHE A 3 28.29 -44.16 -16.18
N ALA A 4 29.61 -43.93 -16.23
CA ALA A 4 30.35 -43.28 -15.15
C ALA A 4 30.10 -41.76 -15.13
N GLU A 5 29.98 -41.13 -16.31
CA GLU A 5 29.55 -39.72 -16.40
C GLU A 5 28.10 -39.55 -15.95
N ALA A 6 27.22 -40.50 -16.29
CA ALA A 6 25.84 -40.49 -15.83
C ALA A 6 25.74 -40.59 -14.30
N LEU A 7 26.50 -41.50 -13.66
CA LEU A 7 26.55 -41.59 -12.20
C LEU A 7 27.11 -40.31 -11.56
N GLY A 8 28.15 -39.71 -12.14
CA GLY A 8 28.73 -38.46 -11.63
C GLY A 8 27.78 -37.25 -11.72
N ARG A 9 26.92 -37.19 -12.76
CA ARG A 9 25.86 -36.17 -12.86
C ARG A 9 24.75 -36.38 -11.84
N LEU A 10 24.36 -37.64 -11.56
CA LEU A 10 23.37 -37.96 -10.52
C LEU A 10 23.88 -37.64 -9.10
N GLU A 11 25.15 -37.91 -8.80
CA GLU A 11 25.77 -37.55 -7.51
C GLU A 11 25.91 -36.03 -7.35
N GLY A 12 26.21 -35.31 -8.44
CA GLY A 12 26.23 -33.84 -8.47
C GLY A 12 24.87 -33.21 -8.21
N LEU A 13 23.80 -33.77 -8.78
CA LEU A 13 22.42 -33.37 -8.49
C LEU A 13 22.03 -33.66 -7.03
N GLY A 14 22.43 -34.81 -6.49
CA GLY A 14 22.16 -35.19 -5.10
C GLY A 14 22.81 -34.24 -4.08
N ARG A 15 24.07 -33.83 -4.29
CA ARG A 15 24.76 -32.85 -3.44
C ARG A 15 24.17 -31.43 -3.57
N SER A 16 23.70 -31.06 -4.75
CA SER A 16 23.05 -29.77 -5.00
C SER A 16 21.67 -29.68 -4.33
N ALA A 17 20.89 -30.76 -4.36
CA ALA A 17 19.62 -30.86 -3.66
C ALA A 17 19.80 -30.86 -2.13
N ALA A 18 20.84 -31.53 -1.62
CA ALA A 18 21.18 -31.51 -0.20
C ALA A 18 21.63 -30.12 0.29
N ALA A 19 22.24 -29.31 -0.56
CA ALA A 19 22.62 -27.93 -0.25
C ALA A 19 21.42 -26.96 -0.17
N LEU A 20 20.30 -27.28 -0.83
CA LEU A 20 19.07 -26.47 -0.81
C LEU A 20 18.18 -26.74 0.42
N LEU A 21 18.28 -27.94 1.01
CA LEU A 21 17.56 -28.36 2.22
C LEU A 21 17.70 -27.41 3.42
N PRO A 22 18.91 -26.96 3.82
CA PRO A 22 19.05 -26.00 4.92
C PRO A 22 18.50 -24.61 4.57
N GLY A 23 18.66 -24.17 3.31
CA GLY A 23 18.12 -22.88 2.84
C GLY A 23 16.59 -22.82 2.88
N LEU A 24 15.93 -23.89 2.45
CA LEU A 24 14.47 -24.02 2.52
C LEU A 24 13.96 -24.03 3.98
N GLY A 25 14.68 -24.70 4.88
CA GLY A 25 14.34 -24.70 6.30
C GLY A 25 14.39 -23.30 6.92
N VAL A 26 15.48 -22.56 6.68
CA VAL A 26 15.62 -21.17 7.16
C VAL A 26 14.56 -20.27 6.53
N ALA A 27 14.30 -20.41 5.22
CA ALA A 27 13.25 -19.64 4.55
C ALA A 27 11.85 -19.90 5.14
N LEU A 28 11.52 -21.15 5.48
CA LEU A 28 10.25 -21.50 6.11
C LEU A 28 10.11 -20.87 7.51
N VAL A 29 11.20 -20.87 8.28
CA VAL A 29 11.25 -20.24 9.60
C VAL A 29 11.08 -18.72 9.48
N LEU A 30 11.80 -18.07 8.56
CA LEU A 30 11.69 -16.64 8.32
C LEU A 30 10.30 -16.24 7.83
N PHE A 31 9.72 -17.03 6.92
CA PHE A 31 8.35 -16.80 6.46
C PHE A 31 7.34 -16.99 7.58
N GLY A 32 7.48 -18.06 8.38
CA GLY A 32 6.67 -18.33 9.56
C GLY A 32 6.73 -17.19 10.57
N LEU A 33 7.93 -16.69 10.87
CA LEU A 33 8.13 -15.50 11.70
C LEU A 33 7.42 -14.28 11.10
N GLY A 34 7.53 -14.07 9.79
CA GLY A 34 6.83 -13.02 9.07
C GLY A 34 5.31 -13.09 9.21
N LEU A 35 4.71 -14.29 9.20
CA LEU A 35 3.28 -14.46 9.47
C LEU A 35 2.90 -14.07 10.89
N VAL A 36 3.76 -14.36 11.88
CA VAL A 36 3.55 -13.91 13.27
C VAL A 36 3.63 -12.39 13.35
N VAL A 37 4.66 -11.78 12.77
CA VAL A 37 4.82 -10.32 12.72
C VAL A 37 3.61 -9.68 12.02
N ALA A 38 3.14 -10.21 10.91
CA ALA A 38 1.96 -9.70 10.21
C ALA A 38 0.69 -9.77 11.06
N ARG A 39 0.51 -10.83 11.87
CA ARG A 39 -0.59 -10.91 12.84
C ARG A 39 -0.44 -9.89 13.95
N LEU A 40 0.77 -9.67 14.47
CA LEU A 40 1.04 -8.65 15.47
C LEU A 40 0.78 -7.24 14.94
N VAL A 41 1.23 -6.92 13.73
CA VAL A 41 0.97 -5.65 13.05
C VAL A 41 -0.54 -5.42 12.88
N ARG A 42 -1.28 -6.43 12.40
CA ARG A 42 -2.75 -6.36 12.28
C ARG A 42 -3.42 -6.10 13.62
N ALA A 43 -2.98 -6.77 14.67
CA ALA A 43 -3.51 -6.59 16.02
C ALA A 43 -3.17 -5.20 16.59
N ALA A 44 -1.94 -4.71 16.36
CA ALA A 44 -1.49 -3.40 16.78
C ALA A 44 -2.28 -2.28 16.09
N VAL A 45 -2.50 -2.39 14.77
CA VAL A 45 -3.31 -1.42 14.01
C VAL A 45 -4.75 -1.42 14.51
N ARG A 46 -5.36 -2.59 14.76
CA ARG A 46 -6.71 -2.68 15.32
C ARG A 46 -6.81 -2.07 16.72
N ARG A 47 -5.82 -2.30 17.58
CA ARG A 47 -5.77 -1.69 18.92
C ARG A 47 -5.61 -0.19 18.85
N ALA A 48 -4.69 0.31 18.03
CA ALA A 48 -4.46 1.74 17.85
C ALA A 48 -5.71 2.45 17.31
N ALA A 49 -6.44 1.83 16.39
CA ALA A 49 -7.67 2.37 15.85
C ALA A 49 -8.81 2.42 16.89
N ALA A 50 -8.93 1.38 17.74
CA ALA A 50 -9.90 1.36 18.83
C ALA A 50 -9.65 2.45 19.88
N LEU A 51 -8.38 2.84 20.10
CA LEU A 51 -8.01 3.92 21.02
C LEU A 51 -8.29 5.33 20.47
N ARG A 52 -8.67 5.45 19.19
CA ARG A 52 -8.84 6.74 18.50
C ARG A 52 -10.28 6.97 18.02
N ASP A 53 -11.25 6.17 18.48
CA ASP A 53 -12.64 6.16 18.00
C ASP A 53 -12.75 6.11 16.46
N ALA A 54 -11.77 5.47 15.81
CA ALA A 54 -11.77 5.34 14.36
C ALA A 54 -12.85 4.36 13.92
N SER A 55 -13.49 4.63 12.78
CA SER A 55 -14.54 3.77 12.25
C SER A 55 -14.04 2.32 12.06
N PRO A 56 -14.81 1.29 12.47
CA PRO A 56 -14.38 -0.11 12.37
C PRO A 56 -13.97 -0.53 10.94
N GLY A 57 -14.57 0.11 9.93
CA GLY A 57 -14.24 -0.11 8.52
C GLY A 57 -12.84 0.36 8.15
N SER A 58 -12.46 1.58 8.52
CA SER A 58 -11.14 2.14 8.19
C SER A 58 -10.00 1.37 8.88
N ALA A 59 -10.21 0.98 10.14
CA ALA A 59 -9.30 0.14 10.90
C ALA A 59 -9.06 -1.24 10.25
N ALA A 60 -10.13 -1.86 9.73
CA ALA A 60 -10.05 -3.16 9.06
C ALA A 60 -9.29 -3.07 7.74
N VAL A 61 -9.54 -2.03 6.93
CA VAL A 61 -8.83 -1.82 5.66
C VAL A 61 -7.35 -1.56 5.92
N LEU A 62 -7.02 -0.65 6.85
CA LEU A 62 -5.62 -0.33 7.17
C LEU A 62 -4.86 -1.53 7.72
N GLY A 63 -5.48 -2.32 8.61
CA GLY A 63 -4.88 -3.56 9.11
C GLY A 63 -4.64 -4.60 8.01
N ARG A 64 -5.57 -4.73 7.05
CA ARG A 64 -5.39 -5.64 5.90
C ARG A 64 -4.23 -5.20 5.01
N ILE A 65 -4.14 -3.91 4.70
CA ILE A 65 -3.04 -3.35 3.90
C ILE A 65 -1.71 -3.54 4.63
N ALA A 66 -1.60 -3.08 5.89
CA ALA A 66 -0.37 -3.17 6.67
C ALA A 66 0.12 -4.61 6.80
N GLY A 67 -0.77 -5.54 7.19
CA GLY A 67 -0.40 -6.95 7.29
C GLY A 67 -0.11 -7.60 5.94
N GLY A 68 -0.78 -7.17 4.85
CA GLY A 68 -0.49 -7.63 3.49
C GLY A 68 0.93 -7.23 3.06
N VAL A 69 1.32 -5.98 3.29
CA VAL A 69 2.67 -5.47 3.05
C VAL A 69 3.70 -6.23 3.89
N THR A 70 3.43 -6.47 5.17
CA THR A 70 4.34 -7.26 6.03
C THR A 70 4.56 -8.68 5.49
N ILE A 71 3.48 -9.35 5.03
CA ILE A 71 3.58 -10.70 4.45
C ILE A 71 4.38 -10.66 3.14
N LEU A 72 4.15 -9.65 2.30
CA LEU A 72 4.91 -9.48 1.06
C LEU A 72 6.40 -9.34 1.34
N VAL A 73 6.78 -8.46 2.28
CA VAL A 73 8.19 -8.27 2.67
C VAL A 73 8.78 -9.56 3.25
N ALA A 74 8.05 -10.26 4.13
CA ALA A 74 8.50 -11.53 4.69
C ALA A 74 8.70 -12.60 3.61
N PHE A 75 7.81 -12.65 2.62
CA PHE A 75 7.95 -13.54 1.47
C PHE A 75 9.20 -13.22 0.66
N LEU A 76 9.47 -11.94 0.38
CA LEU A 76 10.66 -11.53 -0.37
C LEU A 76 11.96 -11.91 0.34
N VAL A 77 12.02 -11.71 1.66
CA VAL A 77 13.18 -12.10 2.49
C VAL A 77 13.32 -13.61 2.55
N ALA A 78 12.22 -14.36 2.66
CA ALA A 78 12.27 -15.82 2.66
C ALA A 78 12.71 -16.36 1.28
N ALA A 79 12.23 -15.77 0.19
CA ALA A 79 12.56 -16.16 -1.17
C ALA A 79 14.03 -15.94 -1.51
N SER A 80 14.63 -14.83 -1.05
CA SER A 80 16.06 -14.56 -1.28
C SER A 80 16.98 -15.55 -0.57
N VAL A 81 16.55 -16.10 0.58
CA VAL A 81 17.28 -17.14 1.31
C VAL A 81 17.04 -18.53 0.69
N ALA A 82 15.83 -18.80 0.19
CA ALA A 82 15.48 -20.07 -0.43
C ALA A 82 16.17 -20.30 -1.78
N PHE A 83 16.35 -19.23 -2.57
CA PHE A 83 16.89 -19.30 -3.94
C PHE A 83 18.12 -18.39 -4.07
N PRO A 84 19.34 -18.89 -3.83
CA PRO A 84 20.57 -18.11 -3.98
C PRO A 84 20.80 -17.56 -5.39
N SER A 85 20.16 -18.17 -6.40
CA SER A 85 20.22 -17.74 -7.80
C SER A 85 19.32 -16.54 -8.11
N VAL A 86 18.34 -16.24 -7.25
CA VAL A 86 17.45 -15.09 -7.40
C VAL A 86 17.84 -14.09 -6.32
N SER A 87 18.47 -13.00 -6.73
CA SER A 87 18.87 -11.98 -5.76
C SER A 87 17.63 -11.23 -5.25
N ALA A 88 17.69 -10.72 -4.02
CA ALA A 88 16.68 -9.81 -3.52
C ALA A 88 16.52 -8.58 -4.45
N ALA A 89 17.61 -8.15 -5.10
CA ALA A 89 17.60 -7.04 -6.03
C ALA A 89 16.71 -7.30 -7.27
N ASP A 90 16.71 -8.52 -7.81
CA ASP A 90 15.86 -8.86 -8.97
C ASP A 90 14.37 -8.81 -8.60
N LEU A 91 14.03 -9.31 -7.41
CA LEU A 91 12.69 -9.22 -6.85
C LEU A 91 12.25 -7.76 -6.63
N PHE A 92 13.15 -6.92 -6.12
CA PHE A 92 12.90 -5.48 -5.97
C PHE A 92 12.76 -4.76 -7.30
N ASN A 93 13.52 -5.14 -8.33
CA ASN A 93 13.37 -4.59 -9.67
C ASN A 93 11.98 -4.90 -10.23
N LEU A 94 11.51 -6.15 -10.09
CA LEU A 94 10.16 -6.54 -10.50
C LEU A 94 9.09 -5.78 -9.71
N LEU A 95 9.25 -5.66 -8.39
CA LEU A 95 8.36 -4.90 -7.53
C LEU A 95 8.33 -3.41 -7.89
N GLY A 96 9.48 -2.85 -8.29
CA GLY A 96 9.62 -1.45 -8.70
C GLY A 96 8.82 -1.16 -9.96
N ILE A 97 8.95 -2.01 -10.99
CA ILE A 97 8.15 -1.90 -12.23
C ILE A 97 6.66 -2.06 -11.91
N GLY A 98 6.29 -3.05 -11.09
CA GLY A 98 4.91 -3.24 -10.63
C GLY A 98 4.37 -2.03 -9.84
N GLY A 99 5.21 -1.42 -9.01
CA GLY A 99 4.88 -0.22 -8.24
C GLY A 99 4.60 0.99 -9.12
N VAL A 100 5.36 1.18 -10.21
CA VAL A 100 5.10 2.24 -11.20
C VAL A 100 3.73 2.04 -11.87
N ALA A 101 3.41 0.80 -12.27
CA ALA A 101 2.11 0.49 -12.87
C ALA A 101 0.94 0.78 -11.90
N ILE A 102 1.08 0.38 -10.64
CA ILE A 102 0.10 0.69 -9.58
C ILE A 102 0.00 2.21 -9.37
N GLY A 103 1.13 2.92 -9.37
CA GLY A 103 1.17 4.38 -9.24
C GLY A 103 0.41 5.10 -10.35
N PHE A 104 0.54 4.64 -11.60
CA PHE A 104 -0.25 5.16 -12.71
C PHE A 104 -1.75 4.90 -12.53
N ALA A 105 -2.13 3.73 -12.01
CA ALA A 105 -3.54 3.45 -11.71
C ALA A 105 -4.12 4.35 -10.62
N PHE A 106 -3.31 4.81 -9.66
CA PHE A 106 -3.75 5.73 -8.60
C PHE A 106 -3.66 7.22 -8.99
N ARG A 107 -3.13 7.55 -10.18
CA ARG A 107 -2.92 8.93 -10.60
C ARG A 107 -4.18 9.78 -10.48
N ASP A 108 -5.32 9.29 -10.95
CA ASP A 108 -6.59 10.03 -10.95
C ASP A 108 -7.08 10.31 -9.52
N VAL A 109 -6.93 9.33 -8.62
CA VAL A 109 -7.31 9.47 -7.20
C VAL A 109 -6.47 10.57 -6.54
N LEU A 110 -5.16 10.57 -6.77
CA LEU A 110 -4.26 11.57 -6.23
C LEU A 110 -4.53 12.96 -6.81
N GLN A 111 -4.84 13.06 -8.11
CA GLN A 111 -5.21 14.32 -8.75
C GLN A 111 -6.47 14.93 -8.14
N ASN A 112 -7.50 14.12 -7.90
CA ASN A 112 -8.74 14.58 -7.27
C ASN A 112 -8.52 15.01 -5.80
N LEU A 113 -7.71 14.25 -5.05
CA LEU A 113 -7.35 14.61 -3.68
C LEU A 113 -6.59 15.95 -3.63
N LEU A 114 -5.60 16.13 -4.50
CA LEU A 114 -4.80 17.35 -4.57
C LEU A 114 -5.65 18.56 -4.99
N ALA A 115 -6.57 18.40 -5.95
CA ALA A 115 -7.50 19.45 -6.33
C ALA A 115 -8.36 19.89 -5.15
N GLY A 116 -8.89 18.94 -4.36
CA GLY A 116 -9.65 19.24 -3.14
C GLY A 116 -8.82 19.99 -2.10
N ILE A 117 -7.60 19.54 -1.83
CA ILE A 117 -6.67 20.21 -0.90
C ILE A 117 -6.36 21.64 -1.37
N LEU A 118 -6.07 21.83 -2.66
CA LEU A 118 -5.77 23.16 -3.21
C LEU A 118 -6.96 24.11 -3.06
N ILE A 119 -8.18 23.67 -3.37
CA ILE A 119 -9.39 24.49 -3.20
C ILE A 119 -9.56 24.92 -1.73
N LEU A 120 -9.32 24.02 -0.79
CA LEU A 120 -9.42 24.33 0.65
C LEU A 120 -8.35 25.33 1.11
N LEU A 121 -7.13 25.23 0.57
CA LEU A 121 -6.01 26.11 0.95
C LEU A 121 -6.10 27.49 0.30
N THR A 122 -6.40 27.55 -0.99
CA THR A 122 -6.42 28.81 -1.74
C THR A 122 -7.76 29.52 -1.66
N ARG A 123 -8.83 28.81 -1.25
CA ARG A 123 -10.22 29.29 -1.25
C ARG A 123 -10.52 30.19 -2.46
N PRO A 124 -10.33 29.67 -3.69
CA PRO A 124 -10.33 30.51 -4.88
C PRO A 124 -11.74 30.95 -5.29
N PHE A 125 -12.77 30.51 -4.57
CA PHE A 125 -14.17 30.76 -4.86
C PHE A 125 -14.84 31.39 -3.65
N VAL A 126 -15.57 32.48 -3.90
CA VAL A 126 -16.39 33.16 -2.87
C VAL A 126 -17.86 32.82 -3.14
N ILE A 127 -18.68 32.78 -2.08
CA ILE A 127 -20.13 32.56 -2.22
C ILE A 127 -20.71 33.62 -3.15
N GLY A 128 -21.49 33.20 -4.14
CA GLY A 128 -22.05 34.08 -5.17
C GLY A 128 -21.21 34.25 -6.44
N ASP A 129 -19.99 33.69 -6.52
CA ASP A 129 -19.24 33.67 -7.78
C ASP A 129 -19.91 32.75 -8.80
N GLN A 130 -19.88 33.18 -10.06
CA GLN A 130 -20.36 32.39 -11.18
C GLN A 130 -19.18 31.64 -11.80
N ILE A 131 -19.23 30.31 -11.75
CA ILE A 131 -18.10 29.46 -12.13
C ILE A 131 -18.50 28.57 -13.30
N ARG A 132 -17.61 28.49 -14.29
CA ARG A 132 -17.75 27.59 -15.43
C ARG A 132 -16.72 26.46 -15.35
N ALA A 133 -17.20 25.24 -15.15
CA ALA A 133 -16.39 24.03 -15.11
C ALA A 133 -16.65 23.18 -16.38
N GLY A 134 -15.80 23.37 -17.39
CA GLY A 134 -15.98 22.74 -18.70
C GLY A 134 -17.23 23.26 -19.42
N SER A 135 -18.20 22.37 -19.69
CA SER A 135 -19.48 22.71 -20.32
C SER A 135 -20.58 23.09 -19.33
N HIS A 136 -20.32 23.03 -18.02
CA HIS A 136 -21.31 23.29 -16.97
C HIS A 136 -21.07 24.67 -16.35
N GLU A 137 -22.15 25.41 -16.12
CA GLU A 137 -22.15 26.78 -15.61
C GLU A 137 -23.13 26.87 -14.42
N GLY A 138 -22.73 27.52 -13.34
CA GLY A 138 -23.51 27.58 -12.11
C GLY A 138 -22.90 28.48 -11.04
N THR A 139 -23.74 29.03 -10.18
CA THR A 139 -23.34 29.92 -9.09
C THR A 139 -22.95 29.12 -7.84
N VAL A 140 -21.92 29.56 -7.11
CA VAL A 140 -21.54 28.95 -5.82
C VAL A 140 -22.60 29.23 -4.77
N GLU A 141 -23.37 28.20 -4.42
CA GLU A 141 -24.42 28.29 -3.41
C GLU A 141 -23.89 28.12 -1.98
N ASP A 142 -22.90 27.25 -1.78
CA ASP A 142 -22.30 27.05 -0.45
C ASP A 142 -20.84 26.60 -0.56
N ALA A 143 -19.96 27.27 0.19
CA ALA A 143 -18.53 26.99 0.28
C ALA A 143 -18.17 26.76 1.75
N GLY A 144 -18.59 25.62 2.30
CA GLY A 144 -18.10 25.09 3.58
C GLY A 144 -18.01 26.14 4.70
N CYS A 145 -19.16 26.45 5.32
CA CYS A 145 -19.30 27.39 6.43
C CYS A 145 -18.23 27.22 7.54
N ALA A 146 -17.51 28.31 7.83
CA ALA A 146 -16.79 28.49 9.09
C ALA A 146 -17.81 28.88 10.19
N PRO A 147 -17.64 28.44 11.46
CA PRO A 147 -18.74 28.28 12.44
C PRO A 147 -19.37 29.57 13.00
N ARG A 148 -19.21 30.74 12.38
CA ARG A 148 -19.78 31.99 12.95
C ARG A 148 -20.77 32.77 12.10
N CYS A 149 -20.89 32.60 10.78
CA CYS A 149 -21.82 33.44 10.00
C CYS A 149 -22.12 32.87 8.60
N CYS A 150 -23.10 31.96 8.47
CA CYS A 150 -23.83 31.68 7.22
C CYS A 150 -25.22 31.12 7.65
N ALA A 151 -26.42 31.64 7.38
CA ALA A 151 -27.05 32.74 6.62
C ALA A 151 -28.54 32.83 7.16
N PRO A 152 -29.55 33.54 6.59
CA PRO A 152 -29.59 34.35 5.37
C PRO A 152 -30.41 35.69 5.46
N THR A 153 -30.27 36.54 4.44
CA THR A 153 -31.31 37.48 3.96
C THR A 153 -32.01 38.47 4.89
N THR A 154 -31.35 39.11 5.86
CA THR A 154 -31.76 40.47 6.28
C THR A 154 -30.58 41.27 6.82
N THR A 155 -30.33 42.41 6.18
CA THR A 155 -29.48 43.50 6.67
C THR A 155 -30.14 44.18 7.87
N SER A 156 -29.86 43.68 9.09
CA SER A 156 -29.90 44.47 10.33
C SER A 156 -29.47 43.56 11.46
N GLU A 157 -28.39 43.90 12.15
CA GLU A 157 -27.80 43.18 13.29
C GLU A 157 -26.83 42.05 12.91
N CYS A 158 -25.69 42.48 12.39
CA CYS A 158 -24.36 42.14 12.91
C CYS A 158 -23.50 43.42 12.92
#